data_AF-A0A3D8HLT2-F1
#
_entry.id   AF-A0A3D8HLT2-F1
#
_cell.length_a   1.000
_cell.length_b   1.000
_cell.length_c   1.000
_cell.angle_alpha   90.00
_cell.angle_beta   90.00
_cell.angle_gamma   90.00
#
_symmetry.space_group_name_H-M   'P 1'
#
loop_
_entity.id
_entity.type
_entity.pdbx_description
1 polymer ?
#
loop_
_entity_poly.entity_id
_entity_poly.type
_entity_poly.pdbx_seq_one_letter_code
_entity_poly.pdbx_strand_id
1 'polypeptide(L)'
;MQQTLFTATSQSQIGIPQIGIPKESQKNEARVSASPASVSALQKLGFTVVVAKGAGAKAGFSDEEYQNNGATIVTQNQALSSDIVLVVNAPSDEEIKQLKKGAILIGLLGIAHDKPLLESLNAQGINALSMDCVPRISRAQSMDALSSMANIAGYRAIIESSFAFGRFFGGQITAAGKIPPAKVLVIGAGVAGLASIGTANSLGAVVRAFDTRPEVKEQVQSMGAEFLEINIEEEAGGGDGYAKVMSDAYIKAEMELFATQAKEVDIIITTALIPGKPAPKLITKQMVESMRQGSVIVDLAAQNGGNCELTKANELIVSKNGVKIIGYTDLPSRLPTQSSQLYATNVLNLLKLMCEKSQAIQESKESKEGKEGKLEIDFDDEILRGACVCKDGQITFPPPPIKVSATKNPADNLAKSGKKDSAKEDLAQKDSTQSSTDSSKSCPLRKIWHKYYSYAPLGFGIVAILAFFGICANAPSEFLSHFMVFALACVVGYYVVWNVNHALHTPLMSVTNAISGIIVVGALLQMGEGSLISALAFVGVFIASINIFGGFFVTQRMLKMFRLDRDDRQDSKTTKSSNAKSSSAKASNVK
;
A
#
# COMPACT_ATOMS: atom_id res chain seq x y z
N MET A 1 -52.35 39.09 -26.55
CA MET A 1 -51.04 39.75 -26.44
C MET A 1 -50.66 39.82 -24.97
N GLN A 2 -49.84 38.86 -24.55
CA GLN A 2 -49.18 38.81 -23.25
C GLN A 2 -48.12 39.92 -23.18
N GLN A 3 -47.97 40.56 -22.01
CA GLN A 3 -46.65 40.84 -21.44
C GLN A 3 -46.81 41.27 -19.98
N THR A 4 -46.77 40.27 -19.10
CA THR A 4 -46.50 40.48 -17.67
C THR A 4 -44.99 40.47 -17.51
N LEU A 5 -44.41 41.62 -17.19
CA LEU A 5 -43.00 41.79 -16.85
C LEU A 5 -42.68 41.01 -15.55
N PHE A 6 -42.09 39.84 -15.70
CA PHE A 6 -41.31 39.21 -14.63
C PHE A 6 -39.89 39.81 -14.67
N THR A 7 -39.66 40.84 -13.86
CA THR A 7 -38.31 41.20 -13.41
C THR A 7 -37.77 40.04 -12.58
N ALA A 8 -36.77 39.34 -13.12
CA ALA A 8 -36.03 38.32 -12.42
C ALA A 8 -35.24 38.96 -11.28
N THR A 9 -35.84 38.98 -10.09
CA THR A 9 -35.14 39.24 -8.84
C THR A 9 -34.07 38.18 -8.68
N SER A 10 -32.82 38.62 -8.61
CA SER A 10 -31.63 37.83 -8.28
C SER A 10 -31.93 36.93 -7.07
N GLN A 11 -32.22 35.66 -7.33
CA GLN A 11 -32.25 34.64 -6.29
C GLN A 11 -30.80 34.41 -5.86
N SER A 12 -30.47 34.89 -4.67
CA SER A 12 -29.28 34.50 -3.92
C SER A 12 -29.31 32.97 -3.74
N GLN A 13 -28.51 32.26 -4.53
CA GLN A 13 -28.34 30.81 -4.40
C GLN A 13 -27.68 30.49 -3.06
N ILE A 14 -28.41 29.80 -2.19
CA ILE A 14 -27.89 29.28 -0.93
C ILE A 14 -27.01 28.06 -1.25
N GLY A 15 -25.69 28.24 -1.14
CA GLY A 15 -24.85 27.45 -0.22
C GLY A 15 -24.27 26.10 -0.68
N ILE A 16 -24.09 25.81 -1.97
CA ILE A 16 -23.26 24.67 -2.38
C ILE A 16 -21.79 25.13 -2.48
N PRO A 17 -20.87 24.66 -1.62
CA PRO A 17 -19.48 25.09 -1.66
C PRO A 17 -18.86 24.74 -3.02
N GLN A 18 -18.19 25.71 -3.63
CA GLN A 18 -17.42 25.47 -4.86
C GLN A 18 -16.01 25.02 -4.53
N ILE A 19 -15.58 23.92 -5.16
CA ILE A 19 -14.20 23.42 -5.13
C ILE A 19 -13.47 23.90 -6.38
N GLY A 20 -12.36 24.57 -6.17
CA GLY A 20 -11.44 25.01 -7.22
C GLY A 20 -10.19 24.14 -7.30
N ILE A 21 -9.87 23.70 -8.51
CA ILE A 21 -8.68 22.92 -8.86
C ILE A 21 -7.78 23.80 -9.74
N PRO A 22 -6.87 24.60 -9.16
CA PRO A 22 -5.94 25.40 -9.92
C PRO A 22 -4.89 24.54 -10.63
N LYS A 23 -4.22 25.12 -11.62
CA LYS A 23 -3.03 24.52 -12.23
C LYS A 23 -1.83 24.78 -11.32
N GLU A 24 -1.02 23.75 -11.10
CA GLU A 24 0.21 23.88 -10.30
C GLU A 24 1.21 24.84 -10.95
N SER A 25 1.75 25.75 -10.14
CA SER A 25 2.69 26.81 -10.55
C SER A 25 4.16 26.41 -10.38
N GLN A 26 4.46 25.43 -9.52
CA GLN A 26 5.82 25.00 -9.26
C GLN A 26 6.52 24.41 -10.50
N LYS A 27 7.81 24.68 -10.63
CA LYS A 27 8.64 24.13 -11.71
C LYS A 27 8.72 22.61 -11.57
N ASN A 28 8.63 21.90 -12.70
CA ASN A 28 8.63 20.43 -12.77
C ASN A 28 7.47 19.73 -12.05
N GLU A 29 6.43 20.45 -11.62
CA GLU A 29 5.20 19.81 -11.17
C GLU A 29 4.33 19.41 -12.37
N ALA A 30 3.93 18.14 -12.38
CA ALA A 30 3.12 17.51 -13.41
C ALA A 30 1.84 16.86 -12.83
N ARG A 31 1.73 16.78 -11.50
CA ARG A 31 0.55 16.29 -10.80
C ARG A 31 -0.56 17.35 -10.79
N VAL A 32 -1.76 16.91 -10.41
CA VAL A 32 -2.93 17.74 -10.18
C VAL A 32 -3.70 17.21 -8.96
N SER A 33 -4.35 18.09 -8.21
CA SER A 33 -5.00 17.77 -6.93
C SER A 33 -6.32 16.99 -7.07
N ALA A 34 -6.90 16.93 -8.27
CA ALA A 34 -8.10 16.15 -8.57
C ALA A 34 -7.97 15.44 -9.92
N SER A 35 -8.41 14.18 -9.98
CA SER A 35 -8.57 13.44 -11.24
C SER A 35 -10.02 13.51 -11.73
N PRO A 36 -10.30 13.21 -13.01
CA PRO A 36 -11.69 13.17 -13.50
C PRO A 36 -12.60 12.25 -12.67
N ALA A 37 -12.07 11.10 -12.20
CA ALA A 37 -12.80 10.18 -11.33
C ALA A 37 -13.11 10.79 -9.95
N SER A 38 -12.16 11.53 -9.35
CA SER A 38 -12.42 12.20 -8.06
C SER A 38 -13.40 13.35 -8.22
N VAL A 39 -13.42 14.07 -9.35
CA VAL A 39 -14.43 15.10 -9.65
C VAL A 39 -15.83 14.52 -9.57
N SER A 40 -16.09 13.40 -10.25
CA SER A 40 -17.41 12.74 -10.19
C SER A 40 -17.79 12.37 -8.75
N ALA A 41 -16.83 11.93 -7.94
CA ALA A 41 -17.06 11.62 -6.53
C ALA A 41 -17.34 12.87 -5.68
N LEU A 42 -16.65 13.99 -5.92
CA LEU A 42 -16.89 15.27 -5.24
C LEU A 42 -18.29 15.82 -5.57
N GLN A 43 -18.76 15.66 -6.81
CA GLN A 43 -20.12 16.04 -7.18
C GLN A 43 -21.18 15.23 -6.46
N LYS A 44 -20.94 13.92 -6.26
CA LYS A 44 -21.84 13.05 -5.48
C LYS A 44 -21.90 13.45 -4.00
N LEU A 45 -20.88 14.11 -3.48
CA LEU A 45 -20.88 14.72 -2.13
C LEU A 45 -21.61 16.07 -2.09
N GLY A 46 -22.09 16.56 -3.24
CA GLY A 46 -22.87 17.78 -3.35
C GLY A 46 -22.07 19.02 -3.76
N PHE A 47 -20.75 18.92 -3.98
CA PHE A 47 -19.93 20.08 -4.35
C PHE A 47 -20.07 20.45 -5.83
N THR A 48 -19.92 21.75 -6.15
CA THR A 48 -19.63 22.17 -7.52
C THR A 48 -18.12 22.20 -7.73
N VAL A 49 -17.63 21.75 -8.88
CA VAL A 49 -16.18 21.64 -9.13
C VAL A 49 -15.80 22.48 -10.36
N VAL A 50 -14.84 23.38 -10.18
CA VAL A 50 -14.23 24.16 -11.25
C VAL A 50 -12.75 23.81 -11.38
N VAL A 51 -12.28 23.65 -12.61
CA VAL A 51 -10.90 23.24 -12.91
C VAL A 51 -10.26 24.29 -13.80
N ALA A 52 -9.06 24.75 -13.44
CA ALA A 52 -8.31 25.68 -14.28
C ALA A 52 -7.93 25.01 -15.61
N LYS A 53 -8.09 25.75 -16.71
CA LYS A 53 -7.75 25.28 -18.06
C LYS A 53 -6.34 24.69 -18.11
N GLY A 54 -6.22 23.44 -18.53
CA GLY A 54 -4.96 22.72 -18.66
C GLY A 54 -4.31 22.31 -17.33
N ALA A 55 -5.04 22.29 -16.21
CA ALA A 55 -4.50 21.86 -14.90
C ALA A 55 -4.00 20.41 -14.94
N GLY A 56 -4.79 19.49 -15.48
CA GLY A 56 -4.45 18.06 -15.55
C GLY A 56 -3.60 17.64 -16.77
N ALA A 57 -3.25 18.57 -17.67
CA ALA A 57 -2.66 18.23 -18.95
C ALA A 57 -1.34 17.44 -18.83
N LYS A 58 -0.49 17.80 -17.86
CA LYS A 58 0.78 17.09 -17.59
C LYS A 58 0.58 15.73 -16.92
N ALA A 59 -0.54 15.53 -16.23
CA ALA A 59 -0.95 14.25 -15.65
C ALA A 59 -1.66 13.35 -16.65
N GLY A 60 -1.84 13.79 -17.90
CA GLY A 60 -2.54 13.05 -18.94
C GLY A 60 -4.07 13.13 -18.84
N PHE A 61 -4.61 14.11 -18.11
CA PHE A 61 -6.05 14.38 -18.05
C PHE A 61 -6.38 15.61 -18.91
N SER A 62 -7.30 15.45 -19.86
CA SER A 62 -7.71 16.56 -20.73
C SER A 62 -8.80 17.41 -20.07
N ASP A 63 -8.93 18.67 -20.51
CA ASP A 63 -10.02 19.55 -20.07
C ASP A 63 -11.40 18.93 -20.39
N GLU A 64 -11.50 18.24 -21.53
CA GLU A 64 -12.72 17.53 -21.96
C GLU A 64 -13.08 16.38 -21.01
N GLU A 65 -12.09 15.62 -20.51
CA GLU A 65 -12.33 14.56 -19.53
C GLU A 65 -12.89 15.12 -18.22
N TYR A 66 -12.42 16.29 -17.77
CA TYR A 66 -12.98 16.96 -16.60
C TYR A 66 -14.43 17.42 -16.86
N GLN A 67 -14.72 18.00 -18.02
CA GLN A 67 -16.08 18.40 -18.41
C GLN A 67 -17.05 17.22 -18.47
N ASN A 68 -16.61 16.10 -19.06
CA ASN A 68 -17.40 14.87 -19.13
C ASN A 68 -17.68 14.25 -17.76
N ASN A 69 -16.87 14.57 -16.74
CA ASN A 69 -17.08 14.17 -15.35
C ASN A 69 -17.76 15.28 -14.50
N GLY A 70 -18.29 16.30 -15.17
CA GLY A 70 -19.15 17.34 -14.60
C GLY A 70 -18.43 18.61 -14.11
N ALA A 71 -17.10 18.71 -14.22
CA ALA A 71 -16.41 19.94 -13.86
C ALA A 71 -16.67 21.06 -14.88
N THR A 72 -16.59 22.31 -14.42
CA THR A 72 -16.54 23.47 -15.32
C THR A 72 -15.10 23.94 -15.50
N ILE A 73 -14.67 24.15 -16.75
CA ILE A 73 -13.33 24.67 -17.04
C ILE A 73 -13.33 26.19 -16.92
N VAL A 74 -12.40 26.73 -16.12
CA VAL A 74 -12.31 28.15 -15.77
C VAL A 74 -10.88 28.68 -15.91
N THR A 75 -10.70 29.98 -15.70
CA THR A 75 -9.36 30.59 -15.59
C THR A 75 -8.68 30.24 -14.27
N GLN A 76 -7.35 30.38 -14.20
CA GLN A 76 -6.57 30.16 -12.97
C GLN A 76 -7.14 30.94 -11.78
N ASN A 77 -7.38 32.24 -11.96
CA ASN A 77 -7.85 33.13 -10.89
C ASN A 77 -9.24 32.71 -10.40
N GLN A 78 -10.12 32.25 -11.30
CA GLN A 78 -11.45 31.75 -10.93
C GLN A 78 -11.36 30.47 -10.11
N ALA A 79 -10.45 29.54 -10.44
CA ALA A 79 -10.23 28.34 -9.63
C ALA A 79 -9.63 28.67 -8.25
N LEU A 80 -8.76 29.68 -8.15
CA LEU A 80 -8.22 30.15 -6.87
C LEU A 80 -9.25 30.91 -6.01
N SER A 81 -10.27 31.49 -6.64
CA SER A 81 -11.31 32.28 -5.95
C SER A 81 -12.47 31.44 -5.40
N SER A 82 -12.36 30.11 -5.40
CA SER A 82 -13.38 29.19 -4.90
C SER A 82 -13.45 29.12 -3.36
N ASP A 83 -14.53 28.56 -2.81
CA ASP A 83 -14.71 28.43 -1.35
C ASP A 83 -13.75 27.40 -0.74
N ILE A 84 -13.43 26.36 -1.51
CA ILE A 84 -12.44 25.33 -1.19
C ILE A 84 -11.46 25.27 -2.35
N VAL A 85 -10.16 25.30 -2.07
CA VAL A 85 -9.11 25.20 -3.09
C VAL A 85 -8.24 23.99 -2.77
N LEU A 86 -8.16 23.06 -3.73
CA LEU A 86 -7.34 21.86 -3.59
C LEU A 86 -6.07 22.03 -4.41
N VAL A 87 -4.91 21.95 -3.78
CA VAL A 87 -3.60 22.05 -4.43
C VAL A 87 -2.78 20.81 -4.14
N VAL A 88 -1.78 20.53 -4.97
CA VAL A 88 -0.75 19.55 -4.65
C VAL A 88 0.28 20.20 -3.74
N ASN A 89 0.90 21.30 -4.17
CA ASN A 89 1.92 22.00 -3.38
C ASN A 89 1.40 23.34 -2.83
N ALA A 90 2.14 23.92 -1.89
CA ALA A 90 1.86 25.25 -1.37
C ALA A 90 1.75 26.31 -2.50
N PRO A 91 0.69 27.15 -2.50
CA PRO A 91 0.56 28.26 -3.43
C PRO A 91 1.64 29.32 -3.18
N SER A 92 2.03 30.03 -4.23
CA SER A 92 2.92 31.20 -4.13
C SER A 92 2.23 32.38 -3.44
N ASP A 93 2.99 33.36 -2.94
CA ASP A 93 2.43 34.56 -2.30
C ASP A 93 1.42 35.31 -3.19
N GLU A 94 1.65 35.32 -4.51
CA GLU A 94 0.72 35.94 -5.48
C GLU A 94 -0.56 35.13 -5.67
N GLU A 95 -0.51 33.81 -5.50
CA GLU A 95 -1.69 32.95 -5.53
C GLU A 95 -2.47 33.04 -4.20
N ILE A 96 -1.78 33.16 -3.07
CA ILE A 96 -2.41 33.36 -1.75
C ILE A 96 -3.27 34.62 -1.73
N LYS A 97 -2.80 35.72 -2.32
CA LYS A 97 -3.57 36.98 -2.43
C LYS A 97 -4.87 36.82 -3.23
N GLN A 98 -4.95 35.84 -4.12
CA GLN A 98 -6.14 35.57 -4.95
C GLN A 98 -7.15 34.66 -4.24
N LEU A 99 -6.74 33.99 -3.15
CA LEU A 99 -7.65 33.18 -2.35
C LEU A 99 -8.69 34.07 -1.67
N LYS A 100 -9.94 33.62 -1.71
CA LYS A 100 -11.05 34.26 -1.01
C LYS A 100 -10.82 34.19 0.50
N LYS A 101 -11.05 35.31 1.20
CA LYS A 101 -10.99 35.35 2.67
C LYS A 101 -11.95 34.33 3.28
N GLY A 102 -11.47 33.50 4.20
CA GLY A 102 -12.23 32.42 4.82
C GLY A 102 -12.34 31.14 3.98
N ALA A 103 -11.70 31.06 2.80
CA ALA A 103 -11.65 29.84 2.01
C ALA A 103 -10.88 28.72 2.74
N ILE A 104 -11.18 27.48 2.37
CA ILE A 104 -10.47 26.29 2.85
C ILE A 104 -9.41 25.90 1.83
N LEU A 105 -8.14 25.86 2.23
CA LEU A 105 -7.03 25.40 1.40
C LEU A 105 -6.58 24.01 1.86
N ILE A 106 -6.49 23.05 0.94
CA ILE A 106 -6.00 21.69 1.23
C ILE A 106 -4.84 21.34 0.29
N GLY A 107 -3.68 21.00 0.84
CA GLY A 107 -2.45 20.77 0.06
C GLY A 107 -1.32 20.09 0.83
N LEU A 108 -0.26 19.66 0.13
CA LEU A 108 1.05 19.41 0.74
C LEU A 108 1.73 20.78 0.93
N LEU A 109 1.52 21.39 2.11
CA LEU A 109 1.91 22.77 2.39
C LEU A 109 3.31 22.88 3.02
N GLY A 110 3.85 21.80 3.60
CA GLY A 110 5.21 21.80 4.14
C GLY A 110 5.44 22.76 5.33
N ILE A 111 4.39 23.11 6.06
CA ILE A 111 4.37 24.17 7.10
C ILE A 111 5.39 23.96 8.22
N ALA A 112 5.77 22.72 8.51
CA ALA A 112 6.81 22.43 9.52
C ALA A 112 8.18 23.06 9.18
N HIS A 113 8.43 23.34 7.90
CA HIS A 113 9.69 23.90 7.41
C HIS A 113 9.57 25.34 6.88
N ASP A 114 8.34 25.87 6.75
CA ASP A 114 8.05 27.17 6.14
C ASP A 114 7.09 27.99 7.01
N LYS A 115 7.65 28.67 8.03
CA LYS A 115 6.89 29.57 8.90
C LYS A 115 6.35 30.80 8.17
N PRO A 116 7.09 31.46 7.24
CA PRO A 116 6.55 32.58 6.47
C PRO A 116 5.27 32.24 5.70
N LEU A 117 5.19 31.05 5.08
CA LEU A 117 3.98 30.60 4.41
C LEU A 117 2.77 30.53 5.36
N LEU A 118 2.97 29.98 6.56
CA LEU A 118 1.92 29.88 7.57
C LEU A 118 1.39 31.25 8.02
N GLU A 119 2.30 32.20 8.23
CA GLU A 119 1.95 33.58 8.59
C GLU A 119 1.18 34.27 7.46
N SER A 120 1.59 34.07 6.21
CA SER A 120 0.93 34.61 5.00
C SER A 120 -0.50 34.08 4.85
N LEU A 121 -0.70 32.76 5.01
CA LEU A 121 -2.02 32.12 4.99
C LEU A 121 -2.92 32.65 6.12
N ASN A 122 -2.37 32.80 7.32
CA ASN A 122 -3.13 33.31 8.46
C ASN A 122 -3.51 34.79 8.30
N ALA A 123 -2.60 35.63 7.79
CA ALA A 123 -2.84 37.05 7.53
C ALA A 123 -3.94 37.27 6.48
N GLN A 124 -4.00 36.41 5.46
CA GLN A 124 -5.06 36.42 4.44
C GLN A 124 -6.40 35.85 4.98
N GLY A 125 -6.39 35.25 6.19
CA GLY A 125 -7.57 34.67 6.82
C GLY A 125 -8.03 33.38 6.16
N ILE A 126 -7.08 32.55 5.71
CA ILE A 126 -7.34 31.24 5.08
C ILE A 126 -7.44 30.15 6.14
N ASN A 127 -8.35 29.21 5.94
CA ASN A 127 -8.46 27.99 6.73
C ASN A 127 -7.63 26.89 6.04
N ALA A 128 -6.42 26.63 6.50
CA ALA A 128 -5.50 25.72 5.81
C ALA A 128 -5.42 24.35 6.49
N LEU A 129 -5.57 23.28 5.70
CA LEU A 129 -5.30 21.90 6.09
C LEU A 129 -4.08 21.38 5.32
N SER A 130 -3.01 21.03 6.03
CA SER A 130 -1.80 20.46 5.45
C SER A 130 -1.94 18.94 5.42
N MET A 131 -1.94 18.36 4.22
CA MET A 131 -1.95 16.90 4.02
C MET A 131 -0.72 16.22 4.63
N ASP A 132 0.39 16.95 4.79
CA ASP A 132 1.60 16.47 5.47
C ASP A 132 1.42 16.30 6.98
N CYS A 133 0.43 16.98 7.56
CA CYS A 133 0.13 16.97 9.00
C CYS A 133 -1.00 15.99 9.36
N VAL A 134 -1.49 15.21 8.40
CA VAL A 134 -2.43 14.11 8.68
C VAL A 134 -1.75 13.11 9.63
N PRO A 135 -2.36 12.83 10.79
CA PRO A 135 -1.72 11.98 11.78
C PRO A 135 -1.63 10.52 11.33
N ARG A 136 -0.54 9.85 11.70
CA ARG A 136 -0.29 8.45 11.37
C ARG A 136 -1.00 7.50 12.33
N ILE A 137 -2.32 7.48 12.25
CA ILE A 137 -3.20 6.58 13.00
C ILE A 137 -3.96 5.66 12.03
N SER A 138 -4.38 4.48 12.50
CA SER A 138 -4.99 3.45 11.64
C SER A 138 -6.19 3.95 10.82
N ARG A 139 -7.06 4.78 11.40
CA ARG A 139 -8.22 5.34 10.70
C ARG A 139 -7.90 6.43 9.67
N ALA A 140 -6.69 6.99 9.70
CA ALA A 140 -6.24 8.05 8.80
C ALA A 140 -5.41 7.53 7.61
N GLN A 141 -5.10 6.23 7.55
CA GLN A 141 -4.25 5.66 6.50
C GLN A 141 -4.74 5.93 5.08
N SER A 142 -6.07 5.97 4.87
CA SER A 142 -6.68 6.27 3.56
C SER A 142 -6.58 7.74 3.14
N MET A 143 -6.11 8.61 4.03
CA MET A 143 -5.89 10.04 3.82
C MET A 143 -4.40 10.41 3.86
N ASP A 144 -3.50 9.45 4.13
CA ASP A 144 -2.07 9.68 4.22
C ASP A 144 -1.45 9.88 2.82
N ALA A 145 -1.33 11.16 2.45
CA ALA A 145 -0.72 11.57 1.20
C ALA A 145 0.79 11.28 1.15
N LEU A 146 1.50 11.36 2.28
CA LEU A 146 2.94 11.12 2.32
C LEU A 146 3.26 9.66 2.03
N SER A 147 2.51 8.72 2.61
CA SER A 147 2.64 7.29 2.32
C SER A 147 2.33 6.98 0.85
N SER A 148 1.30 7.61 0.29
CA SER A 148 0.95 7.47 -1.13
C SER A 148 2.08 7.94 -2.05
N MET A 149 2.64 9.13 -1.79
CA MET A 149 3.74 9.67 -2.59
C MET A 149 5.04 8.89 -2.40
N ALA A 150 5.32 8.42 -1.18
CA ALA A 150 6.48 7.58 -0.87
C ALA A 150 6.43 6.24 -1.61
N ASN A 151 5.27 5.59 -1.65
CA ASN A 151 5.08 4.34 -2.40
C ASN A 151 5.40 4.53 -3.89
N ILE A 152 4.87 5.60 -4.49
CA ILE A 152 5.14 5.93 -5.89
C ILE A 152 6.60 6.28 -6.11
N ALA A 153 7.22 7.06 -5.22
CA ALA A 153 8.62 7.42 -5.30
C ALA A 153 9.52 6.17 -5.27
N GLY A 154 9.23 5.21 -4.38
CA GLY A 154 9.97 3.95 -4.30
C GLY A 154 9.86 3.09 -5.56
N TYR A 155 8.66 2.97 -6.15
CA TYR A 155 8.47 2.33 -7.45
C TYR A 155 9.25 3.08 -8.55
N ARG A 156 9.09 4.40 -8.63
CA ARG A 156 9.71 5.23 -9.67
C ARG A 156 11.23 5.20 -9.56
N ALA A 157 11.80 5.12 -8.35
CA ALA A 157 13.24 4.99 -8.12
C ALA A 157 13.83 3.79 -8.88
N ILE A 158 13.13 2.65 -8.82
CA ILE A 158 13.57 1.45 -9.53
C ILE A 158 13.46 1.63 -11.04
N ILE A 159 12.40 2.26 -11.55
CA ILE A 159 12.25 2.55 -12.99
C ILE A 159 13.33 3.51 -13.49
N GLU A 160 13.66 4.56 -12.73
CA GLU A 160 14.76 5.48 -13.08
C GLU A 160 16.11 4.76 -13.01
N SER A 161 16.30 3.90 -12.02
CA SER A 161 17.54 3.11 -11.90
C SER A 161 17.70 2.15 -13.07
N SER A 162 16.62 1.48 -13.51
CA SER A 162 16.67 0.54 -14.64
C SER A 162 16.85 1.23 -15.97
N PHE A 163 16.28 2.43 -16.13
CA PHE A 163 16.51 3.28 -17.30
C PHE A 163 17.97 3.75 -17.38
N ALA A 164 18.58 4.08 -16.23
CA ALA A 164 19.97 4.52 -16.18
C ALA A 164 20.98 3.36 -16.22
N PHE A 165 20.58 2.13 -15.86
CA PHE A 165 21.47 0.98 -15.75
C PHE A 165 21.67 0.25 -17.09
N GLY A 166 22.92 -0.11 -17.40
CA GLY A 166 23.28 -0.69 -18.70
C GLY A 166 23.12 -2.21 -18.84
N ARG A 167 22.59 -2.91 -17.82
CA ARG A 167 22.43 -4.38 -17.79
C ARG A 167 21.00 -4.75 -17.39
N PHE A 168 20.63 -6.01 -17.65
CA PHE A 168 19.34 -6.55 -17.22
C PHE A 168 19.23 -6.65 -15.70
N PHE A 169 18.02 -6.40 -15.17
CA PHE A 169 17.68 -6.64 -13.77
C PHE A 169 17.53 -8.13 -13.49
N GLY A 170 16.66 -8.79 -14.26
CA GLY A 170 16.45 -10.23 -14.19
C GLY A 170 17.57 -11.00 -14.86
N GLY A 171 18.07 -12.03 -14.17
CA GLY A 171 19.03 -12.97 -14.74
C GLY A 171 18.39 -13.82 -15.84
N GLN A 172 19.16 -14.13 -16.89
CA GLN A 172 18.67 -14.89 -18.04
C GLN A 172 19.73 -15.89 -18.51
N ILE A 173 19.29 -17.06 -18.99
CA ILE A 173 20.14 -17.99 -19.73
C ILE A 173 19.81 -17.81 -21.21
N THR A 174 20.82 -17.45 -21.99
CA THR A 174 20.70 -17.23 -23.43
C THR A 174 21.66 -18.14 -24.19
N ALA A 175 21.51 -18.21 -25.51
CA ALA A 175 22.49 -18.91 -26.36
C ALA A 175 23.91 -18.34 -26.23
N ALA A 176 24.05 -17.05 -25.90
CA ALA A 176 25.32 -16.38 -25.71
C ALA A 176 25.89 -16.53 -24.28
N GLY A 177 25.23 -17.30 -23.41
CA GLY A 177 25.66 -17.58 -22.04
C GLY A 177 24.68 -17.10 -20.97
N LYS A 178 25.10 -17.29 -19.71
CA LYS A 178 24.34 -16.95 -18.51
C LYS A 178 24.60 -15.50 -18.10
N ILE A 179 23.55 -14.69 -18.05
CA ILE A 179 23.58 -13.32 -17.57
C ILE A 179 23.07 -13.32 -16.12
N PRO A 180 23.90 -12.93 -15.12
CA PRO A 180 23.46 -12.89 -13.73
C PRO A 180 22.49 -11.72 -13.50
N PRO A 181 21.55 -11.87 -12.53
CA PRO A 181 20.67 -10.77 -12.14
C PRO A 181 21.46 -9.60 -11.55
N ALA A 182 20.86 -8.40 -11.62
CA ALA A 182 21.36 -7.24 -10.92
C ALA A 182 21.21 -7.43 -9.40
N LYS A 183 22.15 -6.88 -8.64
CA LYS A 183 22.07 -6.80 -7.18
C LYS A 183 21.65 -5.40 -6.75
N VAL A 184 20.57 -5.30 -5.98
CA VAL A 184 20.00 -4.04 -5.50
C VAL A 184 20.07 -3.98 -3.98
N LEU A 185 20.67 -2.93 -3.44
CA LEU A 185 20.63 -2.60 -2.01
C LEU A 185 19.62 -1.48 -1.76
N VAL A 186 18.72 -1.67 -0.80
CA VAL A 186 17.77 -0.64 -0.34
C VAL A 186 18.11 -0.26 1.10
N ILE A 187 18.41 1.02 1.34
CA ILE A 187 18.75 1.55 2.66
C ILE A 187 17.55 2.36 3.19
N GLY A 188 16.90 1.81 4.21
CA GLY A 188 15.62 2.22 4.73
C GLY A 188 14.49 1.35 4.16
N ALA A 189 13.71 0.71 5.02
CA ALA A 189 12.55 -0.12 4.69
C ALA A 189 11.25 0.53 5.21
N GLY A 190 11.14 1.85 5.06
CA GLY A 190 9.85 2.56 5.14
C GLY A 190 8.99 2.30 3.89
N VAL A 191 7.90 3.07 3.71
CA VAL A 191 6.97 2.87 2.59
C VAL A 191 7.66 2.95 1.21
N ALA A 192 8.56 3.92 1.02
CA ALA A 192 9.34 4.03 -0.21
C ALA A 192 10.30 2.85 -0.40
N GLY A 193 11.02 2.46 0.66
CA GLY A 193 11.94 1.33 0.66
C GLY A 193 11.26 0.02 0.29
N LEU A 194 10.13 -0.31 0.95
CA LEU A 194 9.34 -1.50 0.64
C LEU A 194 8.82 -1.49 -0.80
N ALA A 195 8.36 -0.33 -1.29
CA ALA A 195 7.96 -0.20 -2.69
C ALA A 195 9.13 -0.45 -3.67
N SER A 196 10.32 0.05 -3.35
CA SER A 196 11.54 -0.23 -4.12
C SER A 196 11.91 -1.71 -4.08
N ILE A 197 11.83 -2.36 -2.90
CA ILE A 197 12.11 -3.80 -2.73
C ILE A 197 11.17 -4.62 -3.61
N GLY A 198 9.85 -4.39 -3.51
CA GLY A 198 8.87 -5.12 -4.30
C GLY A 198 9.05 -4.92 -5.80
N THR A 199 9.33 -3.69 -6.22
CA THR A 199 9.55 -3.38 -7.64
C THR A 199 10.84 -4.04 -8.16
N ALA A 200 11.96 -3.93 -7.44
CA ALA A 200 13.22 -4.56 -7.83
C ALA A 200 13.10 -6.09 -7.88
N ASN A 201 12.45 -6.71 -6.90
CA ASN A 201 12.25 -8.14 -6.86
C ASN A 201 11.36 -8.62 -8.03
N SER A 202 10.27 -7.89 -8.34
CA SER A 202 9.42 -8.20 -9.50
C SER A 202 10.12 -8.08 -10.87
N LEU A 203 11.19 -7.28 -10.96
CA LEU A 203 12.06 -7.20 -12.14
C LEU A 203 13.11 -8.33 -12.18
N GLY A 204 13.15 -9.21 -11.18
CA GLY A 204 14.04 -10.36 -11.09
C GLY A 204 15.44 -10.05 -10.54
N ALA A 205 15.62 -8.89 -9.90
CA ALA A 205 16.87 -8.55 -9.23
C ALA A 205 17.02 -9.30 -7.89
N VAL A 206 18.26 -9.51 -7.46
CA VAL A 206 18.57 -9.96 -6.10
C VAL A 206 18.55 -8.74 -5.19
N VAL A 207 17.60 -8.69 -4.26
CA VAL A 207 17.38 -7.53 -3.40
C VAL A 207 17.89 -7.79 -1.99
N ARG A 208 18.64 -6.82 -1.48
CA ARG A 208 19.06 -6.73 -0.08
C ARG A 208 18.52 -5.44 0.50
N ALA A 209 18.14 -5.46 1.76
CA ALA A 209 17.69 -4.26 2.43
C ALA A 209 18.25 -4.15 3.84
N PHE A 210 18.43 -2.93 4.29
CA PHE A 210 18.82 -2.60 5.65
C PHE A 210 17.87 -1.54 6.20
N ASP A 211 17.42 -1.71 7.43
CA ASP A 211 16.72 -0.69 8.21
C ASP A 211 17.18 -0.86 9.67
N THR A 212 17.25 0.25 10.40
CA THR A 212 17.65 0.21 11.81
C THR A 212 16.59 -0.48 12.68
N ARG A 213 15.33 -0.47 12.25
CA ARG A 213 14.20 -1.04 12.99
C ARG A 213 14.12 -2.56 12.79
N PRO A 214 14.15 -3.38 13.86
CA PRO A 214 14.04 -4.83 13.72
C PRO A 214 12.64 -5.30 13.26
N GLU A 215 11.58 -4.55 13.56
CA GLU A 215 10.19 -4.93 13.25
C GLU A 215 9.87 -4.97 11.75
N VAL A 216 10.68 -4.33 10.90
CA VAL A 216 10.49 -4.39 9.44
C VAL A 216 11.20 -5.59 8.79
N LYS A 217 11.99 -6.37 9.54
CA LYS A 217 12.70 -7.55 9.03
C LYS A 217 11.76 -8.55 8.38
N GLU A 218 10.67 -8.91 9.05
CA GLU A 218 9.68 -9.86 8.52
C GLU A 218 9.01 -9.32 7.25
N GLN A 219 8.77 -8.00 7.18
CA GLN A 219 8.19 -7.36 6.00
C GLN A 219 9.14 -7.46 4.80
N VAL A 220 10.42 -7.12 4.99
CA VAL A 220 11.46 -7.23 3.95
C VAL A 220 11.58 -8.67 3.44
N GLN A 221 11.65 -9.65 4.35
CA GLN A 221 11.76 -11.07 3.99
C GLN A 221 10.51 -11.57 3.26
N SER A 222 9.31 -11.15 3.67
CA SER A 222 8.06 -11.51 3.00
C SER A 222 7.99 -11.01 1.55
N MET A 223 8.72 -9.93 1.23
CA MET A 223 8.85 -9.38 -0.11
C MET A 223 9.96 -10.03 -0.93
N GLY A 224 10.66 -11.03 -0.39
CA GLY A 224 11.71 -11.80 -1.08
C GLY A 224 13.10 -11.16 -1.05
N ALA A 225 13.34 -10.18 -0.16
CA ALA A 225 14.64 -9.56 0.01
C ALA A 225 15.40 -10.12 1.23
N GLU A 226 16.73 -10.13 1.13
CA GLU A 226 17.62 -10.44 2.25
C GLU A 226 17.71 -9.22 3.17
N PHE A 227 17.39 -9.40 4.46
CA PHE A 227 17.55 -8.35 5.47
C PHE A 227 18.96 -8.39 6.04
N LEU A 228 19.70 -7.29 5.94
CA LEU A 228 21.05 -7.16 6.46
C LEU A 228 21.00 -6.75 7.94
N GLU A 229 21.83 -7.39 8.76
CA GLU A 229 21.85 -7.20 10.21
C GLU A 229 23.20 -6.67 10.68
N ILE A 230 23.18 -5.87 11.75
CA ILE A 230 24.36 -5.42 12.48
C ILE A 230 24.33 -6.10 13.85
N ASN A 231 25.42 -6.76 14.22
CA ASN A 231 25.53 -7.51 15.48
C ASN A 231 25.83 -6.57 16.68
N ILE A 232 25.01 -5.54 16.86
CA ILE A 232 25.06 -4.61 18.00
C ILE A 232 23.62 -4.38 18.46
N GLU A 233 23.28 -4.84 19.67
CA GLU A 233 21.93 -4.69 20.24
C GLU A 233 21.73 -3.26 20.79
N GLU A 234 20.90 -2.46 20.11
CA GLU A 234 20.46 -1.12 20.56
C GLU A 234 19.00 -0.84 20.15
N GLU A 235 18.26 -0.07 20.96
CA GLU A 235 16.88 0.32 20.64
C GLU A 235 16.83 1.39 19.52
N ALA A 236 16.48 0.96 18.31
CA ALA A 236 16.40 1.84 17.13
C ALA A 236 15.03 2.52 16.90
N GLY A 237 13.98 2.09 17.63
CA GLY A 237 12.60 2.53 17.44
C GLY A 237 12.21 3.80 18.21
N GLY A 238 11.60 4.75 17.51
CA GLY A 238 10.76 5.81 18.10
C GLY A 238 9.38 5.26 18.45
N GLY A 239 8.78 5.74 19.55
CA GLY A 239 7.44 5.32 19.98
C GLY A 239 6.31 5.67 18.98
N ASP A 240 6.63 6.39 17.90
CA ASP A 240 5.78 6.83 16.80
C ASP A 240 6.06 6.09 15.47
N GLY A 241 6.92 5.07 15.48
CA GLY A 241 7.29 4.26 14.30
C GLY A 241 8.40 4.85 13.43
N TYR A 242 9.01 5.99 13.81
CA TYR A 242 10.19 6.54 13.14
C TYR A 242 11.51 6.02 13.75
N ALA A 243 12.59 6.07 12.96
CA ALA A 243 13.93 5.72 13.44
C ALA A 243 14.52 6.83 14.33
N LYS A 244 15.27 6.44 15.37
CA LYS A 244 16.08 7.34 16.22
C LYS A 244 17.51 7.48 15.70
N VAL A 245 18.25 8.45 16.24
CA VAL A 245 19.70 8.57 16.01
C VAL A 245 20.40 7.48 16.82
N MET A 246 21.23 6.68 16.17
CA MET A 246 21.97 5.55 16.76
C MET A 246 23.30 5.97 17.38
N SER A 247 23.95 5.10 18.15
CA SER A 247 25.26 5.37 18.74
C SER A 247 26.38 5.44 17.68
N ASP A 248 27.51 6.08 18.02
CA ASP A 248 28.67 6.15 17.13
C ASP A 248 29.22 4.77 16.76
N ALA A 249 29.11 3.79 17.67
CA ALA A 249 29.53 2.41 17.43
C ALA A 249 28.61 1.74 16.40
N TYR A 250 27.30 1.94 16.52
CA TYR A 250 26.32 1.43 15.56
C TYR A 250 26.52 2.06 14.18
N ILE A 251 26.66 3.39 14.11
CA ILE A 251 26.92 4.12 12.86
C ILE A 251 28.20 3.61 12.20
N LYS A 252 29.27 3.37 12.97
CA LYS A 252 30.50 2.81 12.41
C LYS A 252 30.28 1.43 11.77
N ALA A 253 29.59 0.53 12.46
CA ALA A 253 29.29 -0.81 11.94
C ALA A 253 28.34 -0.75 10.72
N GLU A 254 27.38 0.17 10.73
CA GLU A 254 26.48 0.45 9.61
C GLU A 254 27.26 0.92 8.37
N MET A 255 28.20 1.85 8.55
CA MET A 255 29.04 2.33 7.45
C MET A 255 29.99 1.24 6.92
N GLU A 256 30.52 0.37 7.79
CA GLU A 256 31.34 -0.79 7.37
C GLU A 256 30.51 -1.81 6.57
N LEU A 257 29.26 -2.05 6.97
CA LEU A 257 28.31 -2.88 6.22
C LEU A 257 28.05 -2.29 4.83
N PHE A 258 27.73 -0.99 4.75
CA PHE A 258 27.50 -0.33 3.46
C PHE A 258 28.73 -0.30 2.56
N ALA A 259 29.92 -0.06 3.12
CA ALA A 259 31.18 -0.14 2.36
C ALA A 259 31.42 -1.53 1.78
N THR A 260 31.04 -2.58 2.51
CA THR A 260 31.17 -3.97 2.05
C THR A 260 30.17 -4.26 0.92
N GLN A 261 28.91 -3.86 1.10
CA GLN A 261 27.86 -4.07 0.10
C GLN A 261 28.12 -3.26 -1.19
N ALA A 262 28.57 -2.01 -1.08
CA ALA A 262 28.82 -1.12 -2.23
C ALA A 262 29.78 -1.72 -3.27
N LYS A 263 30.74 -2.55 -2.85
CA LYS A 263 31.70 -3.21 -3.74
C LYS A 263 31.05 -4.27 -4.65
N GLU A 264 29.93 -4.84 -4.24
CA GLU A 264 29.31 -5.97 -4.95
C GLU A 264 27.96 -5.68 -5.58
N VAL A 265 27.20 -4.71 -5.06
CA VAL A 265 25.88 -4.36 -5.58
C VAL A 265 25.98 -3.47 -6.81
N ASP A 266 25.02 -3.61 -7.72
CA ASP A 266 24.96 -2.83 -8.94
C ASP A 266 24.15 -1.55 -8.74
N ILE A 267 23.15 -1.58 -7.86
CA ILE A 267 22.22 -0.46 -7.61
C ILE A 267 22.03 -0.24 -6.11
N ILE A 268 22.03 1.02 -5.68
CA ILE A 268 21.69 1.42 -4.31
C ILE A 268 20.51 2.40 -4.34
N ILE A 269 19.47 2.13 -3.56
CA ILE A 269 18.36 3.05 -3.32
C ILE A 269 18.42 3.50 -1.87
N THR A 270 18.53 4.81 -1.62
CA THR A 270 18.57 5.35 -0.25
C THR A 270 17.30 6.12 0.06
N THR A 271 16.67 5.80 1.20
CA THR A 271 15.39 6.37 1.62
C THR A 271 15.40 6.85 3.07
N ALA A 272 16.57 6.94 3.69
CA ALA A 272 16.71 7.26 5.11
C ALA A 272 16.46 8.76 5.33
N LEU A 273 15.33 9.07 5.95
CA LEU A 273 14.92 10.45 6.25
C LEU A 273 14.35 10.53 7.66
N ILE A 274 14.89 11.45 8.46
CA ILE A 274 14.39 11.75 9.80
C ILE A 274 13.65 13.11 9.72
N PRO A 275 12.35 13.17 10.09
CA PRO A 275 11.60 14.43 10.09
C PRO A 275 12.33 15.53 10.88
N GLY A 276 12.38 16.75 10.32
CA GLY A 276 13.01 17.89 10.99
C GLY A 276 14.55 17.91 10.95
N LYS A 277 15.22 16.89 10.42
CA LYS A 277 16.69 16.81 10.35
C LYS A 277 17.18 16.67 8.90
N PRO A 278 18.42 17.11 8.62
CA PRO A 278 19.09 16.78 7.36
C PRO A 278 19.20 15.26 7.18
N ALA A 279 19.21 14.80 5.94
CA ALA A 279 19.40 13.40 5.60
C ALA A 279 20.80 12.93 6.07
N PRO A 280 20.92 11.77 6.75
CA PRO A 280 22.22 11.25 7.18
C PRO A 280 23.05 10.82 5.97
N LYS A 281 24.36 11.08 6.01
CA LYS A 281 25.32 10.70 4.96
C LYS A 281 25.76 9.25 5.12
N LEU A 282 25.01 8.34 4.51
CA LEU A 282 25.20 6.89 4.62
C LEU A 282 26.09 6.32 3.50
N ILE A 283 26.13 6.97 2.33
CA ILE A 283 26.98 6.56 1.20
C ILE A 283 28.06 7.62 0.98
N THR A 284 29.29 7.31 1.39
CA THR A 284 30.43 8.22 1.22
C THR A 284 30.97 8.20 -0.20
N LYS A 285 31.71 9.24 -0.58
CA LYS A 285 32.41 9.31 -1.86
C LYS A 285 33.32 8.10 -2.09
N GLN A 286 34.01 7.62 -1.05
CA GLN A 286 34.90 6.45 -1.14
C GLN A 286 34.10 5.17 -1.44
N MET A 287 32.91 5.02 -0.84
CA MET A 287 32.03 3.88 -1.14
C MET A 287 31.58 3.93 -2.60
N VAL A 288 31.17 5.10 -3.11
CA VAL A 288 30.81 5.28 -4.52
C VAL A 288 31.99 4.93 -5.45
N GLU A 289 33.19 5.41 -5.13
CA GLU A 289 34.41 5.14 -5.92
C GLU A 289 34.76 3.64 -5.94
N SER A 290 34.36 2.88 -4.92
CA SER A 290 34.55 1.42 -4.85
C SER A 290 33.52 0.61 -5.63
N MET A 291 32.40 1.23 -6.05
CA MET A 291 31.39 0.55 -6.85
C MET A 291 31.89 0.28 -8.27
N ARG A 292 31.23 -0.67 -8.94
CA ARG A 292 31.50 -0.99 -10.34
C ARG A 292 31.12 0.16 -11.25
N GLN A 293 31.89 0.34 -12.33
CA GLN A 293 31.53 1.30 -13.37
C GLN A 293 30.16 0.96 -13.96
N GLY A 294 29.31 1.97 -14.14
CA GLY A 294 27.94 1.81 -14.64
C GLY A 294 26.91 1.47 -13.58
N SER A 295 27.30 1.28 -12.31
CA SER A 295 26.37 1.19 -11.18
C SER A 295 25.51 2.46 -11.04
N VAL A 296 24.37 2.34 -10.37
CA VAL A 296 23.41 3.44 -10.19
C VAL A 296 23.07 3.62 -8.71
N ILE A 297 23.07 4.86 -8.25
CA ILE A 297 22.54 5.26 -6.95
C ILE A 297 21.31 6.13 -7.19
N VAL A 298 20.20 5.84 -6.51
CA VAL A 298 19.02 6.72 -6.50
C VAL A 298 18.78 7.18 -5.08
N ASP A 299 18.90 8.49 -4.87
CA ASP A 299 18.83 9.11 -3.55
C ASP A 299 17.48 9.78 -3.35
N LEU A 300 16.56 9.09 -2.66
CA LEU A 300 15.22 9.62 -2.38
C LEU A 300 15.23 10.73 -1.33
N ALA A 301 16.32 10.87 -0.58
CA ALA A 301 16.47 11.91 0.43
C ALA A 301 17.13 13.19 -0.13
N ALA A 302 17.31 13.30 -1.44
CA ALA A 302 18.00 14.42 -2.10
C ALA A 302 17.42 15.81 -1.75
N GLN A 303 16.10 15.91 -1.50
CA GLN A 303 15.44 17.14 -1.04
C GLN A 303 16.03 17.69 0.26
N ASN A 304 16.43 16.80 1.17
CA ASN A 304 16.88 17.15 2.52
C ASN A 304 18.41 16.98 2.66
N GLY A 305 19.14 17.11 1.55
CA GLY A 305 20.59 17.03 1.48
C GLY A 305 21.13 15.71 0.91
N GLY A 306 20.32 14.65 0.83
CA GLY A 306 20.68 13.36 0.24
C GLY A 306 21.48 12.45 1.18
N ASN A 307 21.26 11.13 1.09
CA ASN A 307 22.05 10.15 1.83
C ASN A 307 23.43 9.86 1.20
N CYS A 308 23.62 10.18 -0.07
CA CYS A 308 24.92 10.09 -0.73
C CYS A 308 25.64 11.44 -0.70
N GLU A 309 26.95 11.43 -0.39
CA GLU A 309 27.77 12.64 -0.33
C GLU A 309 27.87 13.38 -1.66
N LEU A 310 27.81 12.64 -2.77
CA LEU A 310 27.94 13.20 -4.11
C LEU A 310 26.60 13.71 -4.68
N THR A 311 25.46 13.41 -4.03
CA THR A 311 24.13 13.78 -4.53
C THR A 311 24.02 15.29 -4.77
N LYS A 312 23.51 15.64 -5.95
CA LYS A 312 23.04 16.98 -6.27
C LYS A 312 21.54 16.93 -6.53
N ALA A 313 20.78 17.71 -5.77
CA ALA A 313 19.34 17.76 -5.90
C ALA A 313 18.94 18.18 -7.34
N ASN A 314 17.92 17.52 -7.89
CA ASN A 314 17.39 17.70 -9.24
C ASN A 314 18.31 17.33 -10.40
N GLU A 315 19.46 16.70 -10.14
CA GLU A 315 20.41 16.32 -11.17
C GLU A 315 20.66 14.81 -11.21
N LEU A 316 21.01 14.32 -12.40
CA LEU A 316 21.73 13.06 -12.57
C LEU A 316 23.19 13.42 -12.80
N ILE A 317 24.05 13.01 -11.87
CA ILE A 317 25.49 13.21 -12.01
C ILE A 317 26.17 11.88 -12.33
N VAL A 318 27.34 11.97 -12.97
CA VAL A 318 28.22 10.82 -13.19
C VAL A 318 29.50 11.08 -12.42
N SER A 319 29.81 10.17 -11.49
CA SER A 319 31.05 10.19 -10.71
C SER A 319 32.27 9.88 -11.58
N LYS A 320 33.48 10.13 -11.05
CA LYS A 320 34.74 9.91 -11.77
C LYS A 320 34.95 8.45 -12.21
N ASN A 321 34.49 7.48 -11.42
CA ASN A 321 34.54 6.05 -11.75
C ASN A 321 33.33 5.56 -12.57
N GLY A 322 32.46 6.48 -13.04
CA GLY A 322 31.35 6.16 -13.93
C GLY A 322 30.09 5.60 -13.26
N VAL A 323 29.93 5.75 -11.95
CA VAL A 323 28.67 5.51 -11.23
C VAL A 323 27.72 6.68 -11.47
N LYS A 324 26.47 6.39 -11.84
CA LYS A 324 25.42 7.39 -12.03
C LYS A 324 24.68 7.61 -10.71
N ILE A 325 24.50 8.86 -10.29
CA ILE A 325 23.80 9.21 -9.05
C ILE A 325 22.62 10.10 -9.41
N ILE A 326 21.42 9.62 -9.11
CA ILE A 326 20.14 10.26 -9.43
C ILE A 326 19.63 10.94 -8.15
N GLY A 327 19.59 12.27 -8.14
CA GLY A 327 19.11 13.10 -7.04
C GLY A 327 17.80 13.83 -7.35
N TYR A 328 16.94 13.28 -8.20
CA TYR A 328 15.67 13.91 -8.57
C TYR A 328 14.75 14.10 -7.35
N THR A 329 14.23 15.32 -7.17
CA THR A 329 13.35 15.64 -6.04
C THR A 329 11.87 15.60 -6.40
N ASP A 330 11.54 15.16 -7.61
CA ASP A 330 10.19 15.23 -8.19
C ASP A 330 9.71 13.85 -8.68
N LEU A 331 10.18 12.76 -8.07
CA LEU A 331 9.85 11.40 -8.52
C LEU A 331 8.34 11.10 -8.61
N PRO A 332 7.48 11.54 -7.65
CA PRO A 332 6.03 11.42 -7.83
C PRO A 332 5.51 12.18 -9.06
N SER A 333 6.11 13.31 -9.41
CA SER A 333 5.79 14.10 -10.61
C SER A 333 6.17 13.38 -11.91
N ARG A 334 7.15 12.46 -11.87
CA ARG A 334 7.55 11.62 -13.00
C ARG A 334 6.65 10.39 -13.23
N LEU A 335 5.65 10.21 -12.38
CA LEU A 335 4.53 9.28 -12.59
C LEU A 335 3.19 10.00 -12.37
N PRO A 336 2.93 11.10 -13.10
CA PRO A 336 1.99 12.12 -12.67
C PRO A 336 0.54 11.66 -12.67
N THR A 337 0.13 10.79 -13.60
CA THR A 337 -1.23 10.23 -13.65
C THR A 337 -1.55 9.43 -12.38
N GLN A 338 -0.66 8.52 -11.98
CA GLN A 338 -0.87 7.66 -10.81
C GLN A 338 -0.80 8.47 -9.52
N SER A 339 0.16 9.41 -9.42
CA SER A 339 0.30 10.32 -8.29
C SER A 339 -0.93 11.20 -8.10
N SER A 340 -1.43 11.80 -9.17
CA SER A 340 -2.63 12.65 -9.12
C SER A 340 -3.85 11.84 -8.69
N GLN A 341 -4.02 10.63 -9.21
CA GLN A 341 -5.14 9.75 -8.84
C GLN A 341 -5.13 9.37 -7.36
N LEU A 342 -3.98 8.93 -6.83
CA LEU A 342 -3.85 8.56 -5.42
C LEU A 342 -3.98 9.78 -4.50
N TYR A 343 -3.30 10.88 -4.83
CA TYR A 343 -3.40 12.12 -4.07
C TYR A 343 -4.83 12.67 -4.03
N ALA A 344 -5.52 12.72 -5.18
CA ALA A 344 -6.92 13.11 -5.25
C ALA A 344 -7.84 12.21 -4.40
N THR A 345 -7.52 10.92 -4.29
CA THR A 345 -8.25 9.98 -3.43
C THR A 345 -8.03 10.28 -1.95
N ASN A 346 -6.79 10.59 -1.54
CA ASN A 346 -6.50 10.99 -0.16
C ASN A 346 -7.27 12.26 0.23
N VAL A 347 -7.23 13.28 -0.63
CA VAL A 347 -7.96 14.55 -0.42
C VAL A 347 -9.47 14.32 -0.40
N LEU A 348 -10.00 13.48 -1.29
CA LEU A 348 -11.42 13.09 -1.29
C LEU A 348 -11.82 12.42 0.03
N ASN A 349 -11.00 11.52 0.57
CA ASN A 349 -11.29 10.85 1.84
C ASN A 349 -11.27 11.82 3.03
N LEU A 350 -10.38 12.81 3.02
CA LEU A 350 -10.39 13.89 4.00
C LEU A 350 -11.66 14.73 3.88
N LEU A 351 -12.07 15.10 2.67
CA LEU A 351 -13.31 15.86 2.43
C LEU A 351 -14.55 15.08 2.86
N LYS A 352 -14.60 13.76 2.64
CA LYS A 352 -15.69 12.91 3.15
C LYS A 352 -15.79 12.98 4.67
N LEU A 353 -14.66 12.85 5.38
CA LEU A 353 -14.63 12.99 6.84
C LEU A 353 -15.14 14.38 7.27
N MET A 354 -14.71 15.44 6.60
CA MET A 354 -15.19 16.80 6.88
C MET A 354 -16.71 16.93 6.68
N CYS A 355 -17.26 16.35 5.60
CA CYS A 355 -18.71 16.34 5.35
C CYS A 355 -19.48 15.57 6.43
N GLU A 356 -19.04 14.34 6.75
CA GLU A 356 -19.66 13.49 7.78
C GLU A 356 -19.69 14.18 9.15
N LYS A 357 -18.58 14.82 9.54
CA LYS A 357 -18.49 15.57 10.81
C LYS A 357 -19.34 16.84 10.81
N SER A 358 -19.33 17.58 9.70
CA SER A 358 -20.18 18.77 9.55
C SER A 358 -21.66 18.42 9.67
N GLN A 359 -22.10 17.31 9.07
CA GLN A 359 -23.47 16.81 9.19
C GLN A 359 -23.80 16.43 10.64
N ALA A 360 -22.93 15.69 11.33
CA ALA A 360 -23.13 15.33 12.74
C ALA A 360 -23.22 16.55 13.68
N ILE A 361 -22.45 17.62 13.42
CA ILE A 361 -22.53 18.89 14.18
C ILE A 361 -23.87 19.60 13.92
N GLN A 362 -24.35 19.57 12.68
CA GLN A 362 -25.64 20.18 12.31
C GLN A 362 -26.83 19.42 12.91
N GLU A 363 -26.75 18.09 13.02
CA GLU A 363 -27.79 17.25 13.63
C GLU A 363 -27.85 17.35 15.16
N SER A 364 -26.70 17.59 15.82
CA SER A 364 -26.63 17.66 17.30
C SER A 364 -27.01 19.02 17.89
N LYS A 365 -27.04 20.09 17.09
CA LYS A 365 -27.51 21.42 17.52
C LYS A 365 -28.99 21.58 17.20
N GLU A 366 -29.86 21.23 18.15
CA GLU A 366 -31.27 21.65 18.13
C GLU A 366 -31.36 23.19 18.10
N SER A 367 -31.75 23.73 16.94
CA SER A 367 -32.37 25.05 16.73
C SER A 367 -31.48 26.30 16.54
N LYS A 368 -31.94 27.12 15.58
CA LYS A 368 -31.87 28.60 15.46
C LYS A 368 -30.73 29.21 14.62
N GLU A 369 -31.16 29.67 13.46
CA GLU A 369 -30.59 30.73 12.59
C GLU A 369 -29.30 30.38 11.79
N GLY A 370 -29.52 29.93 10.56
CA GLY A 370 -28.74 30.41 9.40
C GLY A 370 -27.44 29.70 9.04
N LYS A 371 -27.15 28.50 9.58
CA LYS A 371 -25.94 27.72 9.25
C LYS A 371 -26.23 26.38 8.56
N GLU A 372 -27.27 26.32 7.73
CA GLU A 372 -27.47 25.16 6.86
C GLU A 372 -26.43 25.18 5.73
N GLY A 373 -25.63 24.10 5.59
CA GLY A 373 -24.80 23.85 4.41
C GLY A 373 -23.33 24.30 4.44
N LYS A 374 -22.79 24.83 5.55
CA LYS A 374 -21.37 25.22 5.62
C LYS A 374 -20.49 24.05 6.07
N LEU A 375 -19.45 23.73 5.31
CA LEU A 375 -18.41 22.76 5.69
C LEU A 375 -17.62 23.31 6.90
N GLU A 376 -17.63 22.57 8.01
CA GLU A 376 -16.98 22.94 9.27
C GLU A 376 -15.78 22.02 9.55
N ILE A 377 -14.69 22.59 10.08
CA ILE A 377 -13.50 21.85 10.50
C ILE A 377 -13.68 21.51 11.98
N ASP A 378 -14.11 20.28 12.26
CA ASP A 378 -14.34 19.77 13.61
C ASP A 378 -13.01 19.51 14.34
N PHE A 379 -12.75 20.24 15.42
CA PHE A 379 -11.53 20.09 16.23
C PHE A 379 -11.63 18.95 17.26
N ASP A 380 -12.81 18.37 17.45
CA ASP A 380 -12.96 17.15 18.26
C ASP A 380 -12.45 15.91 17.51
N ASP A 381 -12.39 15.97 16.16
CA ASP A 381 -11.75 14.94 15.36
C ASP A 381 -10.22 15.17 15.29
N GLU A 382 -9.45 14.21 15.80
CA GLU A 382 -7.98 14.30 15.87
C GLU A 382 -7.30 14.40 14.49
N ILE A 383 -7.92 13.90 13.41
CA ILE A 383 -7.39 14.00 12.04
C ILE A 383 -7.50 15.42 11.54
N LEU A 384 -8.69 16.02 11.69
CA LEU A 384 -8.95 17.39 11.25
C LEU A 384 -8.17 18.40 12.11
N ARG A 385 -8.10 18.16 13.43
CA ARG A 385 -7.25 18.96 14.33
C ARG A 385 -5.76 18.81 14.00
N GLY A 386 -5.32 17.61 13.64
CA GLY A 386 -3.93 17.33 13.24
C GLY A 386 -3.55 18.04 11.94
N ALA A 387 -4.40 17.93 10.92
CA ALA A 387 -4.16 18.51 9.60
C ALA A 387 -4.32 20.04 9.56
N CYS A 388 -5.19 20.63 10.39
CA CYS A 388 -5.47 22.07 10.37
C CYS A 388 -4.34 22.90 10.99
N VAL A 389 -3.70 23.73 10.18
CA VAL A 389 -2.54 24.57 10.58
C VAL A 389 -2.91 26.01 10.91
N CYS A 390 -3.97 26.54 10.30
CA CYS A 390 -4.57 27.83 10.65
C CYS A 390 -6.08 27.82 10.36
N LYS A 391 -6.84 28.49 11.22
CA LYS A 391 -8.31 28.58 11.13
C LYS A 391 -8.80 29.90 11.71
N ASP A 392 -9.73 30.57 11.02
CA ASP A 392 -10.40 31.80 11.47
C ASP A 392 -9.42 32.90 11.96
N GLY A 393 -8.26 33.04 11.30
CA GLY A 393 -7.23 34.03 11.64
C GLY A 393 -6.35 33.66 12.84
N GLN A 394 -6.42 32.41 13.30
CA GLN A 394 -5.56 31.87 14.36
C GLN A 394 -4.70 30.71 13.83
N ILE A 395 -3.42 30.72 14.18
CA ILE A 395 -2.50 29.61 13.91
C ILE A 395 -2.78 28.50 14.93
N THR A 396 -3.04 27.29 14.44
CA THR A 396 -3.36 26.10 15.24
C THR A 396 -2.25 25.04 15.22
N PHE A 397 -1.19 25.30 14.45
CA PHE A 397 0.05 24.52 14.45
C PHE A 397 0.98 24.92 15.60
N PRO A 398 1.72 23.97 16.23
CA PRO A 398 1.69 22.53 16.01
C PRO A 398 0.45 21.87 16.65
N PRO A 399 -0.02 20.73 16.11
CA PRO A 399 -1.11 19.99 16.73
C PRO A 399 -0.68 19.40 18.08
N PRO A 400 -1.61 19.27 19.05
CA PRO A 400 -1.32 18.62 20.32
C PRO A 400 -0.94 17.14 20.08
N PRO A 401 -0.10 16.54 20.94
CA PRO A 401 0.17 15.11 20.87
C PRO A 401 -1.14 14.34 20.93
N ILE A 402 -1.35 13.45 19.96
CA ILE A 402 -2.53 12.59 19.97
C ILE A 402 -2.38 11.65 21.15
N LYS A 403 -3.27 11.79 22.12
CA LYS A 403 -3.50 10.75 23.11
C LYS A 403 -4.14 9.62 22.33
N VAL A 404 -3.32 8.71 21.82
CA VAL A 404 -3.80 7.42 21.34
C VAL A 404 -4.58 6.89 22.53
N SER A 405 -5.92 6.95 22.48
CA SER A 405 -6.75 6.22 23.43
C SER A 405 -6.22 4.82 23.30
N ALA A 406 -5.44 4.39 24.30
CA ALA A 406 -4.52 3.26 24.17
C ALA A 406 -5.24 2.24 23.32
N THR A 407 -4.72 1.94 22.13
CA THR A 407 -5.20 0.81 21.35
C THR A 407 -5.38 -0.24 22.40
N LYS A 408 -6.65 -0.57 22.68
CA LYS A 408 -7.02 -1.40 23.83
C LYS A 408 -5.95 -2.44 23.90
N ASN A 409 -5.20 -2.48 25.00
CA ASN A 409 -4.14 -3.46 25.18
C ASN A 409 -4.70 -4.77 24.59
N PRO A 410 -3.91 -5.62 23.92
CA PRO A 410 -4.44 -6.91 23.46
C PRO A 410 -5.22 -7.66 24.58
N ALA A 411 -4.93 -7.33 25.85
CA ALA A 411 -5.72 -7.67 27.05
C ALA A 411 -7.18 -7.16 27.12
N ASP A 412 -7.54 -5.99 26.61
CA ASP A 412 -8.89 -5.40 26.69
C ASP A 412 -9.84 -5.83 25.56
N ASN A 413 -9.32 -6.34 24.44
CA ASN A 413 -10.13 -7.05 23.45
C ASN A 413 -10.42 -8.51 23.86
N LEU A 414 -9.62 -9.10 24.75
CA LEU A 414 -9.94 -10.37 25.41
C LEU A 414 -11.12 -10.23 26.39
N ALA A 415 -11.36 -9.04 26.96
CA ALA A 415 -12.43 -8.81 27.93
C ALA A 415 -13.85 -8.62 27.32
N LYS A 416 -13.99 -8.35 26.01
CA LYS A 416 -15.31 -8.20 25.35
C LYS A 416 -15.65 -9.28 24.32
N SER A 417 -14.72 -10.17 23.99
CA SER A 417 -15.02 -11.41 23.26
C SER A 417 -15.34 -12.60 24.20
N GLY A 418 -15.18 -12.43 25.51
CA GLY A 418 -15.37 -13.48 26.52
C GLY A 418 -16.81 -13.91 26.81
N LYS A 419 -17.75 -13.80 25.86
CA LYS A 419 -19.12 -14.29 26.08
C LYS A 419 -19.69 -15.22 25.01
N LYS A 420 -18.85 -15.78 24.11
CA LYS A 420 -19.35 -16.84 23.22
C LYS A 420 -18.46 -18.04 22.92
N ASP A 421 -17.36 -18.23 23.66
CA ASP A 421 -16.59 -19.48 23.59
C ASP A 421 -16.30 -20.04 24.99
N SER A 422 -17.37 -20.36 25.73
CA SER A 422 -17.29 -21.29 26.85
C SER A 422 -17.28 -22.73 26.29
N ALA A 423 -16.17 -23.15 25.69
CA ALA A 423 -15.73 -24.56 25.61
C ALA A 423 -14.51 -24.69 24.67
N LYS A 424 -13.34 -24.27 25.15
CA LYS A 424 -12.00 -24.84 24.86
C LYS A 424 -10.95 -23.76 25.12
N GLU A 425 -10.45 -23.72 26.34
CA GLU A 425 -9.07 -23.33 26.67
C GLU A 425 -8.88 -23.48 28.18
N ASP A 426 -8.91 -24.74 28.63
CA ASP A 426 -7.98 -25.17 29.66
C ASP A 426 -6.65 -25.45 28.96
N LEU A 427 -5.56 -24.98 29.56
CA LEU A 427 -4.15 -25.18 29.18
C LEU A 427 -3.57 -24.16 28.19
N ALA A 428 -3.15 -23.00 28.71
CA ALA A 428 -1.71 -22.68 28.85
C ALA A 428 -1.47 -21.17 29.05
N GLN A 429 -1.43 -20.72 30.30
CA GLN A 429 -0.51 -19.63 30.72
C GLN A 429 -0.47 -19.54 32.26
N LYS A 430 0.59 -20.08 32.84
CA LYS A 430 1.14 -19.64 34.12
C LYS A 430 2.66 -19.81 34.03
N ASP A 431 3.32 -18.73 33.65
CA ASP A 431 4.71 -18.35 33.93
C ASP A 431 4.91 -17.00 33.18
N SER A 432 5.27 -15.85 33.76
CA SER A 432 5.93 -15.56 35.03
C SER A 432 5.85 -14.04 35.32
N THR A 433 5.81 -13.63 36.60
CA THR A 433 6.68 -12.56 37.15
C THR A 433 6.63 -12.55 38.69
N GLN A 434 7.75 -13.02 39.25
CA GLN A 434 8.47 -12.63 40.48
C GLN A 434 7.72 -12.08 41.72
N SER A 435 7.92 -12.73 42.88
CA SER A 435 8.53 -12.08 44.07
C SER A 435 8.87 -13.11 45.17
N SER A 436 10.15 -13.15 45.53
CA SER A 436 10.76 -13.30 46.87
C SER A 436 10.31 -14.36 47.89
N THR A 437 11.35 -14.97 48.46
CA THR A 437 11.52 -15.64 49.76
C THR A 437 11.04 -17.09 49.95
N ASP A 438 12.05 -17.90 50.25
CA ASP A 438 12.10 -19.05 51.15
C ASP A 438 11.56 -20.43 50.75
N SER A 439 12.58 -21.29 50.56
CA SER A 439 12.68 -22.62 51.14
C SER A 439 11.86 -23.78 50.54
N SER A 440 12.64 -24.77 50.08
CA SER A 440 12.48 -26.21 50.35
C SER A 440 12.25 -27.14 49.15
N LYS A 441 13.29 -27.96 48.95
CA LYS A 441 13.31 -29.39 48.59
C LYS A 441 12.58 -29.83 47.31
N SER A 442 13.39 -30.00 46.27
CA SER A 442 13.13 -30.77 45.06
C SER A 442 12.78 -32.24 45.32
N CYS A 443 11.76 -32.76 44.62
CA CYS A 443 11.42 -34.19 44.56
C CYS A 443 12.12 -34.87 43.34
N PRO A 444 12.70 -36.08 43.44
CA PRO A 444 13.56 -36.67 42.40
C PRO A 444 12.82 -37.22 41.16
N LEU A 445 11.48 -37.27 41.15
CA LEU A 445 10.69 -37.90 40.09
C LEU A 445 10.46 -37.04 38.84
N ARG A 446 10.61 -35.71 38.94
CA ARG A 446 10.30 -34.77 37.83
C ARG A 446 11.38 -34.72 36.74
N LYS A 447 12.62 -35.08 37.07
CA LYS A 447 13.75 -35.11 36.09
C LYS A 447 13.72 -36.34 35.17
N ILE A 448 13.06 -37.42 35.57
CA ILE A 448 12.94 -38.64 34.76
C ILE A 448 11.92 -38.44 33.63
N TRP A 449 10.84 -37.70 33.89
CA TRP A 449 9.73 -37.50 32.96
C TRP A 449 10.11 -36.62 31.74
N HIS A 450 10.91 -35.58 31.93
CA HIS A 450 11.40 -34.72 30.84
C HIS A 450 12.37 -35.42 29.89
N LYS A 451 13.05 -36.49 30.33
CA LYS A 451 13.97 -37.25 29.49
C LYS A 451 13.25 -38.19 28.51
N TYR A 452 12.03 -38.64 28.83
CA TYR A 452 11.22 -39.51 27.95
C TYR A 452 10.35 -38.75 26.94
N TYR A 453 9.92 -37.52 27.26
CA TYR A 453 9.11 -36.70 26.35
C TYR A 453 9.87 -36.27 25.08
N SER A 454 11.21 -36.16 25.15
CA SER A 454 12.07 -35.84 24.00
C SER A 454 12.25 -37.01 23.01
N TYR A 455 11.88 -38.25 23.38
CA TYR A 455 11.92 -39.44 22.51
C TYR A 455 10.53 -39.90 22.04
N ALA A 456 9.46 -39.25 22.50
CA ALA A 456 8.09 -39.55 22.11
C ALA A 456 7.82 -39.53 20.58
N PRO A 457 8.34 -38.58 19.78
CA PRO A 457 8.16 -38.63 18.32
C PRO A 457 8.92 -39.79 17.67
N LEU A 458 10.06 -40.22 18.25
CA LEU A 458 10.84 -41.37 17.77
C LEU A 458 10.11 -42.69 18.06
N GLY A 459 9.47 -42.80 19.23
CA GLY A 459 8.66 -43.96 19.61
C GLY A 459 7.39 -44.11 18.74
N PHE A 460 6.70 -43.01 18.45
CA PHE A 460 5.55 -43.02 17.52
C PHE A 460 5.95 -43.43 16.10
N GLY A 461 7.12 -42.98 15.63
CA GLY A 461 7.66 -43.38 14.32
C GLY A 461 7.91 -44.88 14.22
N ILE A 462 8.49 -45.50 15.25
CA ILE A 462 8.76 -46.95 15.28
C ILE A 462 7.46 -47.76 15.30
N VAL A 463 6.46 -47.33 16.08
CA VAL A 463 5.15 -48.00 16.13
C VAL A 463 4.42 -47.88 14.78
N ALA A 464 4.49 -46.71 14.12
CA ALA A 464 3.90 -46.52 12.79
C ALA A 464 4.58 -47.39 11.72
N ILE A 465 5.91 -47.53 11.78
CA ILE A 465 6.66 -48.41 10.88
C ILE A 465 6.29 -49.88 11.13
N LEU A 466 6.22 -50.34 12.38
CA LEU A 466 5.83 -51.71 12.71
C LEU A 466 4.38 -52.02 12.31
N ALA A 467 3.46 -51.08 12.51
CA ALA A 467 2.08 -51.20 12.04
C ALA A 467 2.01 -51.27 10.51
N PHE A 468 2.80 -50.46 9.82
CA PHE A 468 2.88 -50.48 8.36
C PHE A 468 3.43 -51.82 7.83
N PHE A 469 4.49 -52.36 8.43
CA PHE A 469 5.01 -53.69 8.08
C PHE A 469 3.98 -54.81 8.35
N GLY A 470 3.22 -54.72 9.44
CA GLY A 470 2.12 -55.65 9.73
C GLY A 470 1.00 -55.59 8.69
N ILE A 471 0.63 -54.40 8.22
CA ILE A 471 -0.37 -54.24 7.15
C ILE A 471 0.18 -54.77 5.82
N CYS A 472 1.44 -54.49 5.49
CA CYS A 472 2.08 -54.95 4.24
C CYS A 472 2.20 -56.48 4.16
N ALA A 473 2.33 -57.17 5.30
CA ALA A 473 2.42 -58.62 5.34
C ALA A 473 1.09 -59.32 4.96
N ASN A 474 -0.04 -58.63 5.09
CA ASN A 474 -1.39 -59.20 4.91
C ASN A 474 -2.20 -58.50 3.80
N ALA A 475 -1.65 -57.48 3.14
CA ALA A 475 -2.36 -56.70 2.14
C ALA A 475 -2.24 -57.28 0.71
N PRO A 476 -3.27 -57.13 -0.14
CA PRO A 476 -3.20 -57.45 -1.57
C PRO A 476 -2.08 -56.67 -2.28
N SER A 477 -1.50 -57.23 -3.35
CA SER A 477 -0.39 -56.59 -4.10
C SER A 477 -0.76 -55.21 -4.66
N GLU A 478 -2.02 -54.99 -5.04
CA GLU A 478 -2.52 -53.70 -5.53
C GLU A 478 -2.56 -52.62 -4.44
N PHE A 479 -2.75 -53.01 -3.17
CA PHE A 479 -2.82 -52.08 -2.05
C PHE A 479 -1.51 -51.31 -1.87
N LEU A 480 -0.36 -51.98 -2.03
CA LEU A 480 0.96 -51.35 -1.88
C LEU A 480 1.18 -50.23 -2.92
N SER A 481 0.73 -50.45 -4.16
CA SER A 481 0.80 -49.45 -5.22
C SER A 481 -0.07 -48.23 -4.89
N HIS A 482 -1.33 -48.45 -4.52
CA HIS A 482 -2.24 -47.35 -4.14
C HIS A 482 -1.77 -46.60 -2.89
N PHE A 483 -1.21 -47.31 -1.90
CA PHE A 483 -0.69 -46.71 -0.68
C PHE A 483 0.55 -45.85 -0.96
N MET A 484 1.47 -46.31 -1.82
CA MET A 484 2.63 -45.52 -2.21
C MET A 484 2.23 -44.22 -2.93
N VAL A 485 1.27 -44.31 -3.86
CA VAL A 485 0.70 -43.13 -4.54
C VAL A 485 0.05 -42.19 -3.52
N PHE A 486 -0.71 -42.71 -2.55
CA PHE A 486 -1.31 -41.91 -1.48
C PHE A 486 -0.26 -41.19 -0.63
N ALA A 487 0.78 -41.88 -0.16
CA ALA A 487 1.83 -41.29 0.66
C ALA A 487 2.59 -40.18 -0.08
N LEU A 488 2.94 -40.41 -1.35
CA LEU A 488 3.57 -39.39 -2.19
C LEU A 488 2.63 -38.21 -2.45
N ALA A 489 1.34 -38.46 -2.68
CA ALA A 489 0.34 -37.41 -2.84
C ALA A 489 0.19 -36.56 -1.57
N CYS A 490 0.29 -37.14 -0.37
CA CYS A 490 0.29 -36.39 0.89
C CYS A 490 1.51 -35.47 1.02
N VAL A 491 2.70 -35.96 0.66
CA VAL A 491 3.94 -35.15 0.66
C VAL A 491 3.82 -34.00 -0.34
N VAL A 492 3.38 -34.29 -1.58
CA VAL A 492 3.15 -33.25 -2.60
C VAL A 492 2.10 -32.25 -2.11
N GLY A 493 1.00 -32.71 -1.54
CA GLY A 493 -0.06 -31.87 -0.98
C GLY A 493 0.45 -30.94 0.12
N TYR A 494 1.29 -31.44 1.03
CA TYR A 494 1.92 -30.63 2.08
C TYR A 494 2.72 -29.46 1.49
N TYR A 495 3.64 -29.74 0.57
CA TYR A 495 4.46 -28.69 -0.04
C TYR A 495 3.66 -27.73 -0.93
N VAL A 496 2.64 -28.21 -1.64
CA VAL A 496 1.82 -27.36 -2.51
C VAL A 496 0.97 -26.38 -1.70
N VAL A 497 0.32 -26.84 -0.63
CA VAL A 497 -0.54 -26.00 0.22
C VAL A 497 0.29 -24.99 1.02
N TRP A 498 1.47 -25.39 1.51
CA TRP A 498 2.32 -24.51 2.31
C TRP A 498 2.90 -23.33 1.52
N ASN A 499 2.99 -23.46 0.20
CA ASN A 499 3.53 -22.42 -0.70
C ASN A 499 2.45 -21.48 -1.29
N VAL A 500 1.19 -21.57 -0.84
CA VAL A 500 0.13 -20.66 -1.28
C VAL A 500 0.21 -19.33 -0.52
N ASN A 501 0.15 -18.22 -1.26
CA ASN A 501 0.12 -16.87 -0.67
C ASN A 501 -1.07 -16.71 0.30
N HIS A 502 -0.86 -16.07 1.46
CA HIS A 502 -1.88 -15.87 2.47
C HIS A 502 -3.17 -15.21 1.95
N ALA A 503 -3.05 -14.30 0.96
CA ALA A 503 -4.19 -13.65 0.33
C ALA A 503 -5.12 -14.61 -0.43
N LEU A 504 -4.64 -15.82 -0.75
CA LEU A 504 -5.35 -16.84 -1.53
C LEU A 504 -5.87 -18.01 -0.70
N HIS A 505 -5.75 -17.99 0.64
CA HIS A 505 -6.28 -19.09 1.49
C HIS A 505 -7.78 -19.31 1.34
N THR A 506 -8.57 -18.23 1.23
CA THR A 506 -10.03 -18.34 1.03
C THR A 506 -10.38 -18.91 -0.35
N PRO A 507 -9.79 -18.42 -1.47
CA PRO A 507 -9.88 -19.11 -2.76
C PRO A 507 -9.40 -20.56 -2.73
N LEU A 508 -8.30 -20.87 -2.02
CA LEU A 508 -7.76 -22.23 -1.90
C LEU A 508 -8.77 -23.17 -1.24
N MET A 509 -9.41 -22.74 -0.14
CA MET A 509 -10.49 -23.51 0.51
C MET A 509 -11.65 -23.79 -0.45
N SER A 510 -12.04 -22.79 -1.26
CA SER A 510 -13.07 -22.95 -2.29
C SER A 510 -12.67 -23.96 -3.38
N VAL A 511 -11.42 -23.94 -3.84
CA VAL A 511 -10.87 -24.90 -4.80
C VAL A 511 -10.84 -26.31 -4.21
N THR A 512 -10.38 -26.47 -2.97
CA THR A 512 -10.36 -27.78 -2.31
C THR A 512 -11.75 -28.37 -2.15
N ASN A 513 -12.76 -27.51 -1.91
CA ASN A 513 -14.16 -27.94 -1.89
C ASN A 513 -14.64 -28.41 -3.28
N ALA A 514 -14.27 -27.69 -4.35
CA ALA A 514 -14.57 -28.10 -5.72
C ALA A 514 -13.93 -29.45 -6.09
N ILE A 515 -12.65 -29.62 -5.75
CA ILE A 515 -11.87 -30.85 -6.04
C ILE A 515 -12.40 -32.04 -5.24
N SER A 516 -12.90 -31.81 -4.01
CA SER A 516 -13.53 -32.88 -3.22
C SER A 516 -14.73 -33.54 -3.91
N GLY A 517 -15.30 -32.87 -4.93
CA GLY A 517 -16.28 -33.41 -5.85
C GLY A 517 -15.82 -34.62 -6.68
N ILE A 518 -14.54 -35.02 -6.62
CA ILE A 518 -13.99 -36.24 -7.23
C ILE A 518 -14.76 -37.53 -6.83
N ILE A 519 -15.51 -37.48 -5.71
CA ILE A 519 -16.47 -38.54 -5.33
C ILE A 519 -17.44 -38.92 -6.46
N VAL A 520 -17.67 -38.02 -7.43
CA VAL A 520 -18.44 -38.30 -8.66
C VAL A 520 -17.90 -39.50 -9.43
N VAL A 521 -16.57 -39.72 -9.45
CA VAL A 521 -15.95 -40.85 -10.14
C VAL A 521 -16.40 -42.17 -9.51
N GLY A 522 -16.41 -42.25 -8.18
CA GLY A 522 -16.90 -43.42 -7.46
C GLY A 522 -18.39 -43.66 -7.72
N ALA A 523 -19.20 -42.60 -7.73
CA ALA A 523 -20.63 -42.71 -8.00
C ALA A 523 -20.91 -43.15 -9.46
N LEU A 524 -20.15 -42.65 -10.44
CA LEU A 524 -20.28 -43.05 -11.85
C LEU A 524 -19.90 -44.51 -12.08
N LEU A 525 -18.90 -45.04 -11.37
CA LEU A 525 -18.52 -46.46 -11.47
C LEU A 525 -19.63 -47.40 -10.97
N GLN A 526 -20.47 -46.93 -10.04
CA GLN A 526 -21.59 -47.70 -9.49
C GLN A 526 -22.90 -47.52 -10.28
N MET A 527 -22.93 -46.67 -11.32
CA MET A 527 -24.10 -46.51 -12.18
C MET A 527 -24.27 -47.75 -13.06
N GLY A 528 -25.44 -48.40 -12.96
CA GLY A 528 -25.75 -49.62 -13.71
C GLY A 528 -25.71 -50.89 -12.86
N GLU A 529 -25.27 -50.81 -11.60
CA GLU A 529 -25.40 -51.91 -10.64
C GLU A 529 -26.75 -51.81 -9.91
N GLY A 530 -27.65 -52.79 -10.09
CA GLY A 530 -28.91 -52.94 -9.35
C GLY A 530 -29.87 -51.72 -9.35
N SER A 531 -31.08 -51.88 -8.80
CA SER A 531 -32.03 -50.75 -8.74
C SER A 531 -31.71 -49.75 -7.62
N LEU A 532 -31.31 -50.24 -6.44
CA LEU A 532 -31.04 -49.40 -5.27
C LEU A 532 -29.67 -48.72 -5.33
N ILE A 533 -28.62 -49.46 -5.75
CA ILE A 533 -27.26 -48.92 -5.86
C ILE A 533 -27.20 -47.85 -6.94
N SER A 534 -27.84 -48.08 -8.10
CA SER A 534 -27.95 -47.06 -9.14
C SER A 534 -28.72 -45.81 -8.68
N ALA A 535 -29.74 -45.94 -7.83
CA ALA A 535 -30.45 -44.79 -7.26
C ALA A 535 -29.56 -43.98 -6.31
N LEU A 536 -28.79 -44.66 -5.45
CA LEU A 536 -27.83 -44.00 -4.56
C LEU A 536 -26.67 -43.36 -5.32
N ALA A 537 -26.16 -44.04 -6.36
CA ALA A 537 -25.15 -43.52 -7.26
C ALA A 537 -25.64 -42.27 -7.98
N PHE A 538 -26.89 -42.26 -8.48
CA PHE A 538 -27.50 -41.09 -9.09
C PHE A 538 -27.56 -39.89 -8.14
N VAL A 539 -27.98 -40.10 -6.89
CA VAL A 539 -27.98 -39.05 -5.85
C VAL A 539 -26.55 -38.58 -5.56
N GLY A 540 -25.59 -39.50 -5.49
CA GLY A 540 -24.18 -39.20 -5.32
C GLY A 540 -23.62 -38.33 -6.45
N VAL A 541 -23.91 -38.66 -7.70
CA VAL A 541 -23.53 -37.87 -8.88
C VAL A 541 -24.16 -36.48 -8.82
N PHE A 542 -25.44 -36.38 -8.43
CA PHE A 542 -26.14 -35.10 -8.31
C PHE A 542 -25.49 -34.18 -7.25
N ILE A 543 -25.26 -34.69 -6.04
CA ILE A 543 -24.63 -33.92 -4.95
C ILE A 543 -23.19 -33.55 -5.30
N ALA A 544 -22.42 -34.48 -5.85
CA ALA A 544 -21.04 -34.22 -6.27
C ALA A 544 -20.98 -33.13 -7.35
N SER A 545 -21.92 -33.13 -8.29
CA SER A 545 -22.02 -32.09 -9.33
C SER A 545 -22.26 -30.71 -8.72
N ILE A 546 -23.13 -30.59 -7.70
CA ILE A 546 -23.35 -29.32 -6.98
C ILE A 546 -22.03 -28.81 -6.37
N ASN A 547 -21.26 -29.69 -5.73
CA ASN A 547 -19.98 -29.32 -5.12
C ASN A 547 -18.95 -28.88 -6.18
N ILE A 548 -18.86 -29.58 -7.32
CA ILE A 548 -17.97 -29.22 -8.43
C ILE A 548 -18.35 -27.86 -9.01
N PHE A 549 -19.59 -27.70 -9.49
CA PHE A 549 -20.01 -26.47 -10.15
C PHE A 549 -20.03 -25.28 -9.20
N GLY A 550 -20.57 -25.45 -7.99
CA GLY A 550 -20.60 -24.40 -6.97
C GLY A 550 -19.20 -23.98 -6.53
N GLY A 551 -18.33 -24.96 -6.25
CA GLY A 551 -16.96 -24.69 -5.82
C GLY A 551 -16.13 -23.97 -6.89
N PHE A 552 -16.18 -24.41 -8.15
CA PHE A 552 -15.45 -23.72 -9.23
C PHE A 552 -16.03 -22.34 -9.54
N PHE A 553 -17.35 -22.17 -9.51
CA PHE A 553 -18.00 -20.87 -9.73
C PHE A 553 -17.60 -19.84 -8.66
N VAL A 554 -17.67 -20.22 -7.38
CA VAL A 554 -17.28 -19.35 -6.26
C VAL A 554 -15.79 -19.02 -6.32
N THR A 555 -14.95 -20.03 -6.59
CA THR A 555 -13.51 -19.82 -6.78
C THR A 555 -13.24 -18.79 -7.87
N GLN A 556 -13.86 -18.96 -9.05
CA GLN A 556 -13.65 -18.06 -10.18
C GLN A 556 -14.10 -16.64 -9.85
N ARG A 557 -15.23 -16.48 -9.14
CA ARG A 557 -15.72 -15.19 -8.67
C ARG A 557 -14.74 -14.53 -7.68
N MET A 558 -14.22 -15.28 -6.71
CA MET A 558 -13.23 -14.80 -5.75
C MET A 558 -11.93 -14.38 -6.45
N LEU A 559 -11.41 -15.21 -7.36
CA LEU A 559 -10.21 -14.90 -8.13
C LEU A 559 -10.40 -13.69 -9.06
N LYS A 560 -11.60 -13.50 -9.61
CA LYS A 560 -11.93 -12.33 -10.43
C LYS A 560 -11.92 -11.03 -9.61
N MET A 561 -12.26 -11.07 -8.32
CA MET A 561 -12.15 -9.93 -7.41
C MET A 561 -10.70 -9.50 -7.14
N PHE A 562 -9.73 -10.39 -7.39
CA PHE A 562 -8.30 -10.08 -7.31
C PHE A 562 -7.71 -9.58 -8.63
N ARG A 563 -8.47 -9.62 -9.74
CA ARG A 563 -8.07 -9.00 -11.01
C ARG A 563 -8.53 -7.55 -10.99
N LEU A 564 -7.58 -6.61 -10.95
CA LEU A 564 -7.86 -5.20 -11.25
C LEU A 564 -8.41 -5.11 -12.68
N ASP A 565 -9.53 -4.40 -12.87
CA ASP A 565 -10.24 -4.24 -14.14
C ASP A 565 -9.33 -3.71 -15.28
N ARG A 566 -8.57 -4.61 -15.92
CA ARG A 566 -7.84 -4.36 -17.17
C ARG A 566 -8.47 -5.07 -18.37
N ASP A 567 -9.40 -5.99 -18.16
CA ASP A 567 -9.88 -6.89 -19.22
C ASP A 567 -11.06 -6.35 -20.05
N ASP A 568 -11.82 -5.36 -19.58
CA ASP A 568 -12.90 -4.75 -20.39
C ASP A 568 -12.38 -3.90 -21.59
N ARG A 569 -11.07 -3.61 -21.64
CA ARG A 569 -10.44 -2.93 -22.79
C ARG A 569 -9.85 -3.87 -23.84
N GLN A 570 -9.69 -5.17 -23.55
CA GLN A 570 -9.16 -6.12 -24.54
C GLN A 570 -10.28 -6.85 -25.30
N ASP A 571 -11.40 -7.19 -24.65
CA ASP A 571 -12.52 -7.86 -25.34
C ASP A 571 -13.32 -6.93 -26.27
N SER A 572 -13.32 -5.62 -26.01
CA SER A 572 -13.91 -4.65 -26.95
C SER A 572 -13.05 -4.42 -28.21
N LYS A 573 -11.74 -4.71 -28.16
CA LYS A 573 -10.82 -4.58 -29.30
C LYS A 573 -10.81 -5.82 -30.19
N THR A 574 -10.91 -7.03 -29.63
CA THR A 574 -11.04 -8.27 -30.41
C THR A 574 -12.39 -8.35 -31.12
N THR A 575 -13.47 -7.88 -30.49
CA THR A 575 -14.81 -7.87 -31.12
C THR A 575 -14.97 -6.78 -32.19
N LYS A 576 -14.29 -5.62 -32.05
CA LYS A 576 -14.25 -4.59 -33.10
C LYS A 576 -13.32 -4.95 -34.27
N SER A 577 -12.22 -5.66 -34.02
CA SER A 577 -11.30 -6.10 -35.08
C SER A 577 -11.85 -7.23 -35.95
N SER A 578 -12.72 -8.10 -35.42
CA SER A 578 -13.37 -9.16 -36.21
C SER A 578 -14.51 -8.63 -37.07
N ASN A 579 -15.29 -7.66 -36.57
CA ASN A 579 -16.35 -7.00 -37.34
C ASN A 579 -15.83 -6.02 -38.42
N ALA A 580 -14.66 -5.40 -38.22
CA ALA A 580 -14.05 -4.57 -39.26
C ALA A 580 -13.50 -5.38 -40.44
N LYS A 581 -12.97 -6.60 -40.18
CA LYS A 581 -12.46 -7.49 -41.25
C LYS A 581 -13.58 -8.19 -42.04
N SER A 582 -14.74 -8.46 -41.44
CA SER A 582 -15.88 -9.06 -42.17
C SER A 582 -16.64 -8.03 -43.03
N SER A 583 -16.62 -6.75 -42.66
CA SER A 583 -17.22 -5.66 -43.46
C SER A 583 -16.35 -5.27 -44.66
N SER A 584 -15.02 -5.27 -44.52
CA SER A 584 -14.09 -4.97 -45.62
C SER A 584 -14.06 -6.06 -46.71
N ALA A 585 -14.27 -7.33 -46.36
CA ALA A 585 -14.30 -8.43 -47.33
C ALA A 585 -15.62 -8.52 -48.15
N LYS A 586 -16.69 -7.85 -47.70
CA LYS A 586 -17.97 -7.76 -48.43
C LYS A 586 -18.07 -6.56 -49.38
N ALA A 587 -17.19 -5.56 -49.24
CA ALA A 587 -17.21 -4.35 -50.07
C ALA A 587 -16.34 -4.44 -51.34
N SER A 588 -15.48 -5.45 -51.46
CA SER A 588 -14.59 -5.65 -52.61
C SER A 588 -15.09 -6.67 -53.63
N ASN A 589 -16.39 -7.02 -53.61
CA ASN A 589 -16.99 -7.96 -54.56
C ASN A 589 -18.24 -7.40 -55.28
N VAL A 590 -18.36 -6.07 -55.36
CA VAL A 590 -19.31 -5.40 -56.25
C VAL A 590 -18.56 -4.28 -56.99
N LYS A 591 -18.35 -4.55 -58.29
CA LYS A 591 -17.66 -3.77 -59.34
C LYS A 591 -16.15 -3.99 -59.47
#